data_AF-A0A0F9AS01-F1
#
_entry.id   AF-A0A0F9AS01-F1
#
_cell.length_a   1.000
_cell.length_b   1.000
_cell.length_c   1.000
_cell.angle_alpha   90.00
_cell.angle_beta   90.00
_cell.angle_gamma   90.00
#
_symmetry.space_group_name_H-M   'P 1'
#
loop_
_entity.id
_entity.type
_entity.pdbx_description
1 polymer ?
#
loop_
_entity_poly.entity_id
_entity_poly.type
_entity_poly.pdbx_seq_one_letter_code
_entity_poly.pdbx_strand_id
1 'polypeptide(L)'
;MSPQLPSFNRGIWADLESWVRDQAELHNTVYVVTGAVFVNSLGTLGSNEVTIPGYFYKALLRFDGTKAKTIGFLLPHVGATGRIEDYVVPVNTLETLTGLDFYPELSNSVENRVESQYALRKWGF
;
A
#
# COMPACT_ATOMS: atom_id res chain seq x y z
N MET A 1 8.67 -13.32 0.57
CA MET A 1 7.80 -13.76 1.68
C MET A 1 8.25 -13.06 2.95
N SER A 2 7.32 -12.64 3.81
CA SER A 2 7.56 -12.00 5.11
C SER A 2 6.63 -12.65 6.15
N PRO A 3 6.99 -12.73 7.44
CA PRO A 3 6.09 -13.24 8.46
C PRO A 3 4.77 -12.45 8.46
N GLN A 4 3.66 -13.14 8.22
CA GLN A 4 2.33 -12.56 8.20
C GLN A 4 1.37 -13.34 9.11
N LEU A 5 0.67 -12.64 10.01
CA LEU A 5 -0.34 -13.24 10.87
C LEU A 5 -1.44 -13.86 10.01
N PRO A 6 -1.92 -15.07 10.34
CA PRO A 6 -2.89 -15.74 9.47
C PRO A 6 -4.21 -14.99 9.30
N SER A 7 -4.67 -14.28 10.34
CA SER A 7 -5.87 -13.44 10.29
C SER A 7 -5.68 -12.17 9.44
N PHE A 8 -4.47 -11.64 9.38
CA PHE A 8 -4.12 -10.53 8.50
C PHE A 8 -4.06 -11.00 7.04
N ASN A 9 -3.24 -12.03 6.78
CA ASN A 9 -2.97 -12.51 5.42
C ASN A 9 -4.21 -13.06 4.72
N ARG A 10 -5.01 -13.87 5.42
CA ARG A 10 -6.24 -14.46 4.86
C ARG A 10 -7.48 -13.56 5.01
N GLY A 11 -7.33 -12.42 5.68
CA GLY A 11 -8.39 -11.42 5.84
C GLY A 11 -8.11 -10.22 4.96
N ILE A 12 -7.98 -9.05 5.59
CA ILE A 12 -7.90 -7.75 4.91
C ILE A 12 -6.80 -7.65 3.84
N TRP A 13 -5.70 -8.39 3.98
CA TRP A 13 -4.64 -8.40 2.98
C TRP A 13 -5.09 -9.08 1.69
N ALA A 14 -5.78 -10.21 1.79
CA ALA A 14 -6.38 -10.90 0.65
C ALA A 14 -7.49 -10.05 0.00
N ASP A 15 -8.30 -9.34 0.81
CA ASP A 15 -9.32 -8.42 0.32
C ASP A 15 -8.69 -7.28 -0.51
N LEU A 16 -7.62 -6.67 0.02
CA LEU A 16 -6.88 -5.64 -0.71
C LEU A 16 -6.27 -6.20 -1.99
N GLU A 17 -5.66 -7.39 -1.96
CA GLU A 17 -5.12 -8.03 -3.16
C GLU A 17 -6.18 -8.34 -4.21
N SER A 18 -7.38 -8.72 -3.79
CA SER A 18 -8.52 -8.90 -4.70
C SER A 18 -8.92 -7.59 -5.34
N TRP A 19 -9.11 -6.54 -4.54
CA TRP A 19 -9.47 -5.22 -5.06
C TRP A 19 -8.41 -4.67 -6.02
N VAL A 20 -7.12 -4.85 -5.74
CA VAL A 20 -6.04 -4.43 -6.65
C VAL A 20 -6.12 -5.18 -7.99
N ARG A 21 -6.49 -6.47 -8.00
CA ARG A 21 -6.75 -7.21 -9.25
C ARG A 21 -7.91 -6.60 -10.02
N ASP A 22 -9.02 -6.31 -9.35
CA ASP A 22 -10.20 -5.70 -9.99
C ASP A 22 -9.85 -4.32 -10.60
N GLN A 23 -9.02 -3.52 -9.91
CA GLN A 23 -8.53 -2.25 -10.46
C GLN A 23 -7.67 -2.43 -11.71
N ALA A 24 -6.83 -3.48 -11.76
CA ALA A 24 -6.03 -3.78 -12.94
C ALA A 24 -6.90 -4.20 -14.14
N GLU A 25 -7.97 -4.97 -13.90
CA GLU A 25 -8.95 -5.32 -14.93
C GLU A 25 -9.71 -4.08 -15.44
N LEU A 26 -10.12 -3.18 -14.55
CA LEU A 26 -10.86 -1.96 -14.90
C LEU A 26 -10.02 -0.91 -15.62
N HIS A 27 -8.74 -0.79 -15.28
CA HIS A 27 -7.87 0.30 -15.73
C HIS A 27 -6.74 -0.13 -16.68
N ASN A 28 -6.75 -1.39 -17.14
CA ASN A 28 -5.75 -2.02 -18.01
C ASN A 28 -4.35 -2.16 -17.38
N THR A 29 -3.86 -1.14 -16.69
CA THR A 29 -2.54 -1.15 -16.04
C THR A 29 -2.58 -0.41 -14.72
N VAL A 30 -2.08 -1.08 -13.68
CA VAL A 30 -1.85 -0.53 -12.35
C VAL A 30 -0.42 -0.91 -11.93
N TYR A 31 0.37 0.09 -11.57
CA TYR A 31 1.71 -0.09 -11.01
C TYR A 31 1.59 -0.19 -9.49
N VAL A 32 2.17 -1.24 -8.90
CA VAL A 32 2.03 -1.54 -7.48
C VAL A 32 3.40 -1.73 -6.85
N VAL A 33 3.70 -0.96 -5.81
CA VAL A 33 4.82 -1.22 -4.89
C VAL A 33 4.25 -1.75 -3.58
N THR A 34 4.80 -2.83 -3.06
CA THR A 34 4.32 -3.45 -1.82
C THR A 34 5.47 -3.85 -0.93
N GLY A 35 5.28 -3.69 0.37
CA GLY A 35 6.33 -4.00 1.33
C GLY A 35 5.84 -3.96 2.78
N ALA A 36 6.81 -4.13 3.67
CA ALA A 36 6.64 -4.08 5.11
C ALA A 36 7.08 -2.70 5.64
N VAL A 37 6.47 -2.28 6.75
CA VAL A 37 6.96 -1.17 7.58
C VAL A 37 7.32 -1.71 8.95
N PHE A 38 8.53 -1.40 9.41
CA PHE A 38 9.09 -1.92 10.66
C PHE A 38 8.88 -1.01 11.87
N VAL A 39 8.07 0.05 11.73
CA VAL A 39 7.54 0.82 12.85
C VAL A 39 6.63 -0.09 13.68
N ASN A 40 6.79 -0.08 15.01
CA ASN A 40 6.08 -0.95 15.94
C ASN A 40 6.18 -2.44 15.57
N SER A 41 7.40 -2.92 15.25
CA SER A 41 7.63 -4.33 14.94
C SER A 41 7.13 -5.26 16.05
N LEU A 42 6.67 -6.46 15.66
CA LEU A 42 6.08 -7.43 16.59
C LEU A 42 7.11 -8.42 17.16
N GLY A 43 8.39 -8.06 17.12
CA GLY A 43 9.51 -8.91 17.52
C GLY A 43 10.16 -9.64 16.34
N THR A 44 10.75 -10.80 16.62
CA THR A 44 11.49 -11.63 15.65
C THR A 44 10.99 -13.07 15.66
N LEU A 45 11.23 -13.80 14.57
CA LEU A 45 10.80 -15.20 14.42
C LEU A 45 11.98 -16.12 14.06
N GLY A 46 12.06 -17.24 14.77
CA GLY A 46 13.01 -18.32 14.50
C GLY A 46 14.45 -18.00 14.90
N SER A 47 15.34 -18.97 14.71
CA SER A 47 16.77 -18.85 15.06
C SER A 47 17.52 -17.78 14.24
N ASN A 48 16.99 -17.43 13.07
CA ASN A 48 17.56 -16.39 12.20
C ASN A 48 17.04 -14.99 12.55
N GLU A 49 16.25 -14.86 13.62
CA GLU A 49 15.72 -13.60 14.14
C GLU A 49 15.04 -12.73 13.08
N VAL A 50 14.20 -13.35 12.23
CA VAL A 50 13.51 -12.63 11.15
C VAL A 50 12.53 -11.62 11.76
N THR A 51 12.80 -10.33 11.58
CA THR A 51 11.95 -9.24 12.11
C THR A 51 10.53 -9.31 11.56
N ILE A 52 9.55 -9.27 12.45
CA ILE A 52 8.14 -9.29 12.14
C ILE A 52 7.65 -7.84 11.95
N PRO A 53 7.16 -7.45 10.75
CA PRO A 53 6.69 -6.09 10.50
C PRO A 53 5.56 -5.66 11.44
N GLY A 54 5.46 -4.35 11.71
CA GLY A 54 4.29 -3.79 12.42
C GLY A 54 3.14 -3.44 11.47
N TYR A 55 3.46 -3.16 10.19
CA TYR A 55 2.49 -2.86 9.15
C TYR A 55 2.95 -3.42 7.80
N PHE A 56 2.01 -3.51 6.87
CA PHE A 56 2.28 -3.70 5.45
C PHE A 56 1.65 -2.59 4.64
N TYR A 57 2.21 -2.33 3.46
CA TYR A 57 1.69 -1.31 2.56
C TYR A 57 1.55 -1.80 1.12
N LYS A 58 0.67 -1.10 0.40
CA LYS A 58 0.67 -1.06 -1.07
C LYS A 58 0.55 0.41 -1.50
N ALA A 59 1.50 0.87 -2.31
CA ALA A 59 1.40 2.11 -3.05
C ALA A 59 0.99 1.77 -4.48
N LEU A 60 -0.06 2.41 -4.98
CA LEU A 60 -0.57 2.20 -6.33
C LEU A 60 -0.50 3.47 -7.17
N LEU A 61 -0.18 3.29 -8.45
CA LEU A 61 -0.22 4.31 -9.50
C LEU A 61 -0.97 3.78 -10.71
N ARG A 62 -1.84 4.61 -11.28
CA ARG A 62 -2.45 4.37 -12.58
C ARG A 62 -2.51 5.65 -13.41
N PHE A 63 -2.69 5.50 -14.71
CA PHE A 63 -2.83 6.62 -15.65
C PHE A 63 -4.23 6.63 -16.28
N ASP A 64 -4.88 7.79 -16.25
CA ASP A 64 -6.05 8.09 -17.10
C ASP A 64 -5.61 9.00 -18.24
N GLY A 65 -5.23 8.40 -19.36
CA GLY A 65 -4.52 9.10 -20.43
C GLY A 65 -3.17 9.62 -19.91
N THR A 66 -2.99 10.94 -19.86
CA THR A 66 -1.77 11.58 -19.34
C THR A 66 -1.84 11.90 -17.85
N LYS A 67 -2.96 11.63 -17.17
CA LYS A 67 -3.17 12.00 -15.77
C LYS A 67 -2.79 10.85 -14.84
N ALA A 68 -1.69 11.01 -14.13
CA ALA A 68 -1.31 10.12 -13.03
C ALA A 68 -2.30 10.25 -11.85
N LYS A 69 -2.59 9.10 -11.22
CA LYS A 69 -3.39 8.98 -10.00
C LYS A 69 -2.74 7.97 -9.09
N THR A 70 -2.58 8.32 -7.82
CA THR A 70 -2.02 7.43 -6.81
C THR A 70 -2.99 7.16 -5.67
N ILE A 71 -2.74 6.08 -4.93
CA ILE A 71 -3.39 5.76 -3.65
C ILE A 71 -2.44 4.88 -2.83
N GLY A 72 -2.32 5.16 -1.54
CA GLY A 72 -1.58 4.33 -0.60
C GLY A 72 -2.53 3.58 0.32
N PHE A 73 -2.13 2.38 0.74
CA PHE A 73 -2.77 1.61 1.80
C PHE A 73 -1.72 1.29 2.86
N LEU A 74 -2.03 1.53 4.13
CA LEU A 74 -1.19 1.18 5.28
C LEU A 74 -2.01 0.34 6.26
N LEU A 75 -1.72 -0.95 6.33
CA LEU A 75 -2.50 -1.88 7.15
C LEU A 75 -1.68 -2.33 8.35
N PRO A 76 -2.22 -2.21 9.58
CA PRO A 76 -1.55 -2.74 10.76
C PRO A 76 -1.48 -4.26 10.66
N HIS A 77 -0.36 -4.83 11.08
CA HIS A 77 -0.10 -6.25 10.99
C HIS A 77 -0.82 -7.03 12.11
N VAL A 78 -2.14 -6.94 12.12
CA VAL A 78 -3.08 -7.59 13.06
C VAL A 78 -4.35 -7.98 12.30
N GLY A 79 -5.26 -8.71 12.95
CA GLY A 79 -6.59 -8.92 12.38
C GLY A 79 -7.34 -7.60 12.29
N ALA A 80 -7.49 -7.05 11.09
CA ALA A 80 -8.26 -5.84 10.85
C ALA A 80 -9.78 -6.10 10.97
N THR A 81 -10.52 -5.09 11.41
CA THR A 81 -11.97 -5.15 11.65
C THR A 81 -12.77 -4.25 10.71
N GLY A 82 -12.10 -3.52 9.81
CA GLY A 82 -12.70 -2.56 8.87
C GLY A 82 -12.59 -2.99 7.42
N ARG A 83 -12.96 -2.09 6.51
CA ARG A 83 -12.83 -2.28 5.06
C ARG A 83 -11.52 -1.67 4.56
N ILE A 84 -11.08 -2.02 3.36
CA ILE A 84 -9.77 -1.58 2.83
C ILE A 84 -9.67 -0.05 2.71
N GLU A 85 -10.78 0.65 2.43
CA GLU A 85 -10.85 2.11 2.34
C GLU A 85 -10.56 2.82 3.66
N ASP A 86 -10.79 2.15 4.79
CA ASP A 86 -10.51 2.68 6.13
C ASP A 86 -8.99 2.78 6.39
N TYR A 87 -8.18 2.13 5.55
CA TYR A 87 -6.71 2.06 5.65
C TYR A 87 -5.99 2.87 4.56
N VAL A 88 -6.73 3.69 3.81
CA VAL A 88 -6.14 4.53 2.75
C VAL A 88 -5.34 5.67 3.36
N VAL A 89 -4.20 5.96 2.74
CA VAL A 89 -3.30 7.08 3.07
C VAL A 89 -2.75 7.70 1.79
N PRO A 90 -2.30 8.96 1.81
CA PRO A 90 -1.45 9.50 0.75
C PRO A 90 -0.18 8.65 0.57
N VAL A 91 0.36 8.59 -0.66
CA VAL A 91 1.60 7.86 -0.92
C VAL A 91 2.79 8.49 -0.16
N ASN A 92 2.82 9.82 -0.01
CA ASN A 92 3.84 10.49 0.83
C ASN A 92 3.88 9.96 2.27
N THR A 93 2.74 9.50 2.82
CA THR A 93 2.72 8.91 4.16
C THR A 93 3.51 7.60 4.18
N LEU A 94 3.39 6.79 3.13
CA LEU A 94 4.16 5.56 2.99
C LEU A 94 5.65 5.85 2.79
N GLU A 95 6.00 6.85 1.97
CA GLU A 95 7.39 7.27 1.74
C GLU A 95 8.04 7.77 3.01
N THR A 96 7.31 8.59 3.79
CA THR A 96 7.78 9.07 5.10
C THR A 96 8.09 7.91 6.05
N LEU A 97 7.27 6.85 6.04
CA LEU A 97 7.44 5.70 6.92
C LEU A 97 8.53 4.72 6.45
N THR A 98 8.84 4.70 5.15
CA THR A 98 9.74 3.71 4.54
C THR A 98 11.10 4.30 4.16
N GLY A 99 11.20 5.61 3.99
CA GLY A 99 12.38 6.28 3.43
C GLY A 99 12.59 6.00 1.94
N LEU A 100 11.56 5.54 1.23
CA LEU A 100 11.60 5.21 -0.18
C LEU A 100 10.88 6.28 -1.01
N ASP A 101 11.29 6.38 -2.27
CA ASP A 101 10.59 7.10 -3.34
C ASP A 101 9.94 6.04 -4.24
N PHE A 102 8.61 6.07 -4.35
CA PHE A 102 7.87 4.99 -5.03
C PHE A 102 7.71 5.19 -6.53
N TYR A 103 7.66 6.44 -7.01
CA TYR A 103 7.44 6.74 -8.42
C TYR A 103 8.44 7.78 -8.97
N PRO A 104 9.76 7.54 -8.83
CA PRO A 104 10.82 8.52 -9.13
C PRO A 104 10.92 8.91 -10.61
N GLU A 105 10.28 8.13 -11.49
CA GLU A 105 10.24 8.38 -12.94
C GLU A 105 9.15 9.40 -13.33
N LEU A 106 8.26 9.78 -12.39
CA LEU A 106 7.37 10.91 -12.59
C LEU A 106 8.16 12.22 -12.46
N SER A 107 7.73 13.26 -13.17
CA SER A 107 8.32 14.58 -12.91
C SER A 107 7.94 15.06 -11.51
N ASN A 108 8.87 15.70 -10.80
CA ASN A 108 8.68 16.13 -9.41
C ASN A 108 7.37 16.92 -9.21
N SER A 109 6.95 17.73 -10.19
CA SER A 109 5.71 18.50 -10.07
C SER A 109 4.45 17.64 -10.16
N VAL A 110 4.49 16.54 -10.92
CA VAL A 110 3.40 15.57 -10.99
C VAL A 110 3.39 14.70 -9.75
N GLU A 111 4.53 14.12 -9.41
CA GLU A 111 4.78 13.26 -8.24
C GLU A 111 4.29 13.91 -6.94
N ASN A 112 4.89 15.04 -6.54
CA ASN A 112 4.53 15.78 -5.33
C ASN A 112 3.02 16.10 -5.25
N ARG A 113 2.40 16.36 -6.41
CA ARG A 113 0.97 16.68 -6.48
C ARG A 113 0.10 15.45 -6.32
N VAL A 114 0.44 14.30 -6.92
CA VAL A 114 -0.42 13.12 -6.88
C VAL A 114 -0.24 12.35 -5.59
N GLU A 115 1.00 12.19 -5.10
CA GLU A 115 1.32 11.38 -3.93
C GLU A 115 0.85 12.00 -2.61
N SER A 116 0.71 13.33 -2.55
CA SER A 116 0.16 14.04 -1.39
C SER A 116 -1.37 13.97 -1.28
N GLN A 117 -2.06 13.44 -2.30
CA GLN A 117 -3.52 13.44 -2.34
C GLN A 117 -4.14 12.25 -1.61
N TYR A 118 -5.15 12.55 -0.80
CA TYR A 118 -6.11 11.57 -0.34
C TYR A 118 -7.29 11.49 -1.33
N ALA A 119 -7.25 10.51 -2.24
CA ALA A 119 -8.09 10.52 -3.44
C ALA A 119 -8.99 9.28 -3.62
N LEU A 120 -9.66 8.82 -2.55
CA LEU A 120 -10.59 7.67 -2.56
C LEU A 120 -11.53 7.61 -3.78
N ARG A 121 -12.25 8.71 -4.06
CA ARG A 121 -13.23 8.78 -5.17
C ARG A 121 -12.61 8.57 -6.55
N LYS A 122 -11.31 8.82 -6.70
CA LYS A 122 -10.61 8.58 -7.98
C LYS A 122 -10.37 7.08 -8.24
N TRP A 123 -10.61 6.24 -7.23
CA TRP A 123 -10.41 4.81 -7.21
C TRP A 123 -11.72 4.03 -6.97
N GLY A 124 -12.87 4.68 -7.13
CA GLY A 124 -14.18 4.01 -7.09
C GLY A 124 -14.74 3.74 -5.70
N PHE A 125 -14.14 4.32 -4.66
CA PHE A 125 -14.70 4.36 -3.30
C PHE A 125 -15.67 5.53 -3.11
#